data_AF-A0A0L0CMX3-F1
#
_entry.id   AF-A0A0L0CMX3-F1
#
_cell.length_a   1.000
_cell.length_b   1.000
_cell.length_c   1.000
_cell.angle_alpha   90.00
_cell.angle_beta   90.00
_cell.angle_gamma   90.00
#
_symmetry.space_group_name_H-M   'P 1'
#
loop_
_entity.id
_entity.type
_entity.pdbx_description
1 polymer ?
#
loop_
_entity_poly.entity_id
_entity_poly.type
_entity_poly.pdbx_seq_one_letter_code
_entity_poly.pdbx_strand_id
1 'polypeptide(L)'
;MLPKDNQLTLFNNMLLQKYKLLNYKLQNNEVKSPIASIYMQLLKLRQEINSLYGPAIFIIFSSLILMYSISAYTLCTLWLEYHFAIFLIDMYIYVLICDRGSQTTKETTNIMLEDCTIQQNRETELLCLGRSILRPNINICGIIDIDLKYLFGIIASITQHQIRMECTDKSIKKPLTSNGRGTQKKNFEDYVKE
;
A
#
# COMPACT_ATOMS: atom_id res chain seq x y z
N MET A 1 23.26 -8.56 -15.93
CA MET A 1 22.32 -8.68 -14.79
C MET A 1 21.09 -7.86 -15.15
N LEU A 2 19.96 -8.49 -15.47
CA LEU A 2 18.70 -7.75 -15.63
C LEU A 2 18.35 -7.15 -14.26
N PRO A 3 17.93 -5.86 -14.18
CA PRO A 3 17.48 -5.29 -12.92
C PRO A 3 16.36 -6.18 -12.37
N LYS A 4 16.47 -6.56 -11.09
CA LYS A 4 15.54 -7.48 -10.42
C LYS A 4 14.08 -7.00 -10.54
N ASP A 5 13.88 -5.70 -10.74
CA ASP A 5 12.58 -5.03 -10.89
C ASP A 5 11.82 -5.48 -12.15
N ASN A 6 12.52 -5.89 -13.22
CA ASN A 6 11.87 -6.42 -14.42
C ASN A 6 11.31 -7.83 -14.21
N GLN A 7 11.83 -8.59 -13.25
CA GLN A 7 11.39 -9.97 -13.03
C GLN A 7 10.01 -10.03 -12.38
N LEU A 8 9.73 -9.16 -11.40
CA LEU A 8 8.43 -9.12 -10.72
C LEU A 8 7.31 -8.71 -11.68
N THR A 9 7.56 -7.68 -12.50
CA THR A 9 6.61 -7.20 -13.52
C THR A 9 6.34 -8.26 -14.57
N LEU A 10 7.39 -8.92 -15.09
CA LEU A 10 7.26 -10.01 -16.06
C LEU A 10 6.45 -11.18 -15.47
N PHE A 11 6.73 -11.54 -14.22
CA PHE A 11 6.05 -12.63 -13.54
C PHE A 11 4.56 -12.33 -13.32
N ASN A 12 4.25 -11.11 -12.86
CA ASN A 12 2.86 -10.67 -12.67
C ASN A 12 2.09 -10.65 -13.99
N ASN A 13 2.72 -10.20 -15.08
CA ASN A 13 2.12 -10.24 -16.41
C ASN A 13 1.84 -11.68 -16.88
N MET A 14 2.76 -12.61 -16.61
CA MET A 14 2.59 -14.03 -16.94
C MET A 14 1.45 -14.66 -16.14
N LEU A 15 1.37 -14.39 -14.83
CA LEU A 15 0.26 -14.81 -13.98
C LEU A 15 -1.07 -14.27 -14.49
N LEU A 16 -1.12 -12.97 -14.79
CA LEU A 16 -2.33 -12.30 -15.28
C LEU A 16 -2.79 -12.91 -16.62
N GLN A 17 -1.87 -13.22 -17.53
CA GLN A 17 -2.20 -13.90 -18.78
C GLN A 17 -2.78 -15.30 -18.55
N LYS A 18 -2.21 -16.08 -17.62
CA LYS A 18 -2.75 -17.41 -17.28
C LYS A 18 -4.16 -17.33 -16.69
N TYR A 19 -4.43 -16.36 -15.81
CA TYR A 19 -5.78 -16.13 -15.29
C TYR A 19 -6.77 -15.69 -16.39
N LYS A 20 -6.35 -14.80 -17.30
CA LYS A 20 -7.19 -14.40 -18.44
C LYS A 20 -7.55 -15.57 -19.35
N LEU A 21 -6.57 -16.42 -19.66
CA LEU A 21 -6.80 -17.62 -20.46
C LEU A 21 -7.74 -18.59 -19.74
N LEU A 22 -7.59 -18.74 -18.41
CA LEU A 22 -8.48 -19.55 -17.60
C LEU A 22 -9.93 -19.02 -17.63
N ASN A 23 -10.11 -17.71 -17.43
CA ASN A 23 -11.43 -17.06 -17.49
C ASN A 23 -12.08 -17.24 -18.85
N TYR A 24 -11.32 -17.07 -19.94
CA TYR A 24 -11.82 -17.28 -21.29
C TYR A 24 -12.31 -18.72 -21.51
N LYS A 25 -11.55 -19.72 -21.05
CA LYS A 25 -11.95 -21.14 -21.17
C LYS A 25 -13.19 -21.48 -20.33
N LEU A 26 -13.28 -20.92 -19.13
CA LEU A 26 -14.46 -21.08 -18.26
C LEU A 26 -15.70 -20.48 -18.93
N GLN A 27 -15.62 -19.24 -19.42
CA GLN A 27 -16.75 -18.55 -20.07
C GLN A 27 -17.30 -19.26 -21.31
N ASN A 28 -16.44 -19.99 -22.05
CA ASN A 28 -16.85 -20.71 -23.25
C ASN A 28 -17.32 -22.15 -22.98
N ASN A 29 -17.46 -22.57 -21.72
CA ASN A 29 -17.77 -23.95 -21.34
C ASN A 29 -16.79 -24.99 -21.90
N GLU A 30 -15.56 -24.60 -22.24
CA GLU A 30 -14.50 -25.51 -22.71
C GLU A 30 -13.80 -26.20 -21.53
N VAL A 31 -14.58 -26.54 -20.50
CA VAL A 31 -14.07 -27.05 -19.23
C VAL A 31 -13.75 -28.54 -19.36
N LYS A 32 -12.68 -28.85 -20.10
CA LYS A 32 -12.06 -30.17 -20.05
C LYS A 32 -11.11 -30.21 -18.87
N SER A 33 -11.25 -31.25 -18.03
CA SER A 33 -10.28 -31.57 -16.97
C SER A 33 -8.85 -31.51 -17.56
N PRO A 34 -7.87 -30.81 -16.93
CA PRO A 34 -7.75 -30.57 -15.49
C PRO A 34 -7.71 -29.08 -15.10
N ILE A 35 -8.78 -28.32 -15.35
CA ILE A 35 -8.87 -26.89 -14.97
C ILE A 35 -8.72 -26.67 -13.46
N ALA A 36 -9.24 -27.58 -12.64
CA ALA A 36 -9.07 -27.53 -11.20
C ALA A 36 -7.59 -27.54 -10.78
N SER A 37 -6.78 -28.39 -11.43
CA SER A 37 -5.34 -28.46 -11.19
C SER A 37 -4.64 -27.15 -11.57
N ILE A 38 -4.99 -26.57 -12.73
CA ILE A 38 -4.42 -25.29 -13.18
C ILE A 38 -4.74 -24.17 -12.18
N TYR A 39 -5.98 -24.08 -11.73
CA TYR A 39 -6.39 -23.10 -10.74
C TYR A 39 -5.65 -23.27 -9.40
N MET A 40 -5.54 -24.50 -8.90
CA MET A 40 -4.81 -24.79 -7.66
C MET A 40 -3.31 -24.47 -7.78
N GLN A 41 -2.69 -24.72 -8.94
CA GLN A 41 -1.31 -24.32 -9.21
C GLN A 41 -1.16 -22.80 -9.21
N LEU A 42 -2.10 -22.06 -9.81
CA LEU A 42 -2.07 -20.59 -9.81
C LEU A 42 -2.24 -20.00 -8.41
N LEU A 43 -3.12 -20.58 -7.58
CA LEU A 43 -3.28 -20.20 -6.18
C LEU A 43 -2.00 -20.46 -5.38
N LYS A 44 -1.42 -21.66 -5.50
CA LYS A 44 -0.17 -22.01 -4.83
C LYS A 44 0.96 -21.06 -5.22
N LEU A 45 1.10 -20.77 -6.51
CA LEU A 45 2.12 -19.86 -7.03
C LEU A 45 1.96 -18.46 -6.46
N ARG A 46 0.72 -17.95 -6.38
CA ARG A 46 0.42 -16.65 -5.76
C ARG A 46 0.79 -16.62 -4.29
N GLN A 47 0.52 -17.71 -3.56
CA GLN A 47 0.87 -17.82 -2.14
C GLN A 47 2.38 -17.86 -1.92
N GLU A 48 3.12 -18.58 -2.77
CA GLU A 48 4.59 -18.62 -2.73
C GLU A 48 5.20 -17.23 -2.98
N ILE A 49 4.67 -16.47 -3.94
CA ILE A 49 5.09 -15.08 -4.18
C ILE A 49 4.81 -14.22 -2.96
N ASN A 50 3.61 -14.31 -2.40
CA ASN A 50 3.26 -13.51 -1.24
C ASN A 50 4.13 -13.87 -0.03
N SER A 51 4.49 -15.15 0.14
CA SER A 51 5.43 -15.60 1.17
C SER A 51 6.86 -15.11 0.93
N LEU A 52 7.31 -15.05 -0.33
CA LEU A 52 8.66 -14.66 -0.69
C LEU A 52 8.87 -13.15 -0.61
N TYR A 53 7.93 -12.38 -1.15
CA TYR A 53 8.02 -10.92 -1.25
C TYR A 53 7.36 -10.19 -0.10
N GLY A 54 6.39 -10.80 0.60
CA GLY A 54 5.67 -10.21 1.72
C GLY A 54 6.60 -9.58 2.78
N PRO A 55 7.58 -10.33 3.33
CA PRO A 55 8.51 -9.77 4.31
C PRO A 55 9.33 -8.58 3.77
N ALA A 56 9.78 -8.65 2.51
CA ALA A 56 10.53 -7.56 1.89
C ALA A 56 9.66 -6.31 1.79
N ILE A 57 8.42 -6.44 1.34
CA ILE A 57 7.48 -5.32 1.23
C ILE A 57 7.14 -4.76 2.62
N PHE A 58 6.97 -5.61 3.63
CA PHE A 58 6.75 -5.18 5.01
C PHE A 58 7.92 -4.34 5.56
N ILE A 59 9.16 -4.80 5.34
CA ILE A 59 10.37 -4.06 5.75
C ILE A 59 10.41 -2.72 5.03
N ILE A 60 10.11 -2.72 3.74
CA ILE A 60 10.06 -1.53 2.90
C ILE A 60 9.00 -0.53 3.44
N PHE A 61 7.76 -0.95 3.70
CA PHE A 61 6.73 -0.09 4.31
C PHE A 61 7.14 0.45 5.68
N SER A 62 7.71 -0.40 6.53
CA SER A 62 8.19 -0.01 7.86
C SER A 62 9.30 1.03 7.76
N SER A 63 10.24 0.84 6.83
CA SER A 63 11.33 1.78 6.58
C SER A 63 10.83 3.14 6.09
N LEU A 64 9.76 3.17 5.27
CA LEU A 64 9.15 4.41 4.80
C LEU A 64 8.51 5.19 5.96
N ILE A 65 7.75 4.50 6.82
CA ILE A 65 7.13 5.12 8.00
C ILE A 65 8.19 5.70 8.93
N LEU A 66 9.29 4.98 9.14
CA LEU A 66 10.41 5.44 9.98
C LEU A 66 11.15 6.62 9.34
N MET A 67 11.48 6.54 8.05
CA MET A 67 12.15 7.61 7.32
C MET A 67 11.34 8.90 7.35
N TYR A 68 10.02 8.79 7.16
CA TYR A 68 9.11 9.92 7.26
C TYR A 68 9.05 10.52 8.68
N SER A 69 9.02 9.65 9.70
CA SER A 69 9.04 10.09 11.10
C SER A 69 10.31 10.88 11.44
N ILE A 70 11.43 10.56 10.81
CA ILE A 70 12.71 11.26 11.00
C ILE A 70 12.78 12.54 10.16
N SER A 71 12.32 12.49 8.89
CA SER A 71 12.42 13.64 7.98
C SER A 71 11.62 14.84 8.44
N ALA A 72 10.53 14.64 9.20
CA ALA A 72 9.79 15.70 9.87
C ALA A 72 10.65 16.56 10.81
N TYR A 73 11.78 16.03 11.30
CA TYR A 73 12.69 16.75 12.21
C TYR A 73 13.93 17.33 11.51
N THR A 74 14.30 16.82 10.34
CA THR A 74 15.55 17.22 9.66
C THR A 74 15.26 18.05 8.41
N LEU A 75 15.84 19.25 8.32
CA LEU A 75 15.78 20.19 7.17
C LEU A 75 16.39 19.65 5.85
N CYS A 76 16.59 18.34 5.69
CA CYS A 76 17.06 17.71 4.45
C CYS A 76 15.93 17.57 3.42
N THR A 77 15.30 18.68 3.04
CA THR A 77 13.96 18.65 2.40
C THR A 77 14.00 18.23 0.92
N LEU A 78 14.88 18.78 0.09
CA LEU A 78 14.72 18.62 -1.37
C LEU A 78 15.19 17.27 -1.94
N TRP A 79 16.31 16.71 -1.45
CA TRP A 79 16.84 15.46 -2.03
C TRP A 79 16.04 14.23 -1.56
N LEU A 80 15.54 14.26 -0.32
CA LEU A 80 14.65 13.23 0.20
C LEU A 80 13.28 13.26 -0.50
N GLU A 81 12.72 14.43 -0.80
CA GLU A 81 11.42 14.57 -1.45
C GLU A 81 11.37 13.85 -2.81
N TYR A 82 12.41 13.98 -3.63
CA TYR A 82 12.47 13.32 -4.93
C TYR A 82 12.54 11.79 -4.81
N HIS A 83 13.41 11.28 -3.94
CA HIS A 83 13.54 9.84 -3.70
C HIS A 83 12.25 9.27 -3.10
N PHE A 84 11.61 10.03 -2.21
CA PHE A 84 10.32 9.67 -1.63
C PHE A 84 9.21 9.61 -2.68
N ALA A 85 9.17 10.56 -3.63
CA ALA A 85 8.20 10.56 -4.71
C ALA A 85 8.36 9.35 -5.64
N ILE A 86 9.58 9.03 -6.08
CA ILE A 86 9.86 7.82 -6.87
C ILE A 86 9.41 6.58 -6.11
N PHE A 87 9.80 6.50 -4.85
CA PHE A 87 9.49 5.35 -4.01
C PHE A 87 7.97 5.17 -3.81
N LEU A 88 7.22 6.26 -3.62
CA LEU A 88 5.76 6.23 -3.58
C LEU A 88 5.14 5.76 -4.89
N ILE A 89 5.69 6.16 -6.03
CA ILE A 89 5.23 5.71 -7.36
C ILE A 89 5.44 4.21 -7.49
N ASP A 90 6.62 3.69 -7.13
CA ASP A 90 6.92 2.25 -7.19
C ASP A 90 5.97 1.44 -6.31
N MET A 91 5.71 1.91 -5.09
CA MET A 91 4.75 1.29 -4.17
C MET A 91 3.32 1.35 -4.71
N TYR A 92 2.92 2.47 -5.30
CA TYR A 92 1.61 2.60 -5.92
C TYR A 92 1.44 1.61 -7.07
N ILE A 93 2.43 1.49 -7.95
CA ILE A 93 2.42 0.51 -9.05
C ILE A 93 2.31 -0.91 -8.49
N TYR A 94 3.08 -1.24 -7.46
CA TYR A 94 3.03 -2.55 -6.81
C TYR A 94 1.63 -2.86 -6.25
N VAL A 95 1.04 -1.94 -5.49
CA VAL A 95 -0.30 -2.10 -4.92
C VAL A 95 -1.35 -2.21 -6.01
N LEU A 96 -1.22 -1.46 -7.11
CA LEU A 96 -2.14 -1.50 -8.24
C LEU A 96 -2.09 -2.86 -8.96
N ILE A 97 -0.91 -3.43 -9.15
CA ILE A 97 -0.75 -4.79 -9.71
C ILE A 97 -1.40 -5.83 -8.78
N CYS A 98 -1.17 -5.70 -7.48
CA CYS A 98 -1.75 -6.57 -6.46
C CYS A 98 -3.28 -6.51 -6.45
N ASP A 99 -3.84 -5.30 -6.46
CA ASP A 99 -5.29 -5.07 -6.51
C ASP A 99 -5.90 -5.67 -7.79
N ARG A 100 -5.27 -5.42 -8.95
CA ARG A 100 -5.70 -5.99 -10.23
C ARG A 100 -5.71 -7.52 -10.20
N GLY A 101 -4.65 -8.14 -9.67
CA GLY A 101 -4.58 -9.59 -9.51
C GLY A 101 -5.64 -10.14 -8.55
N SER A 102 -5.95 -9.40 -7.49
CA SER A 102 -7.02 -9.73 -6.54
C SER A 102 -8.39 -9.68 -7.21
N GLN A 103 -8.69 -8.61 -7.95
CA GLN A 103 -9.92 -8.46 -8.72
C GLN A 103 -10.11 -9.59 -9.74
N THR A 104 -9.08 -9.90 -10.54
CA THR A 104 -9.15 -10.99 -11.52
C THR A 104 -9.40 -12.34 -10.84
N THR A 105 -8.77 -12.61 -9.70
CA THR A 105 -9.00 -13.85 -8.96
C THR A 105 -10.43 -13.92 -8.41
N LYS A 106 -10.99 -12.79 -7.97
CA LYS A 106 -12.38 -12.68 -7.52
C LYS A 106 -13.37 -12.91 -8.66
N GLU A 107 -13.10 -12.36 -9.84
CA GLU A 107 -13.90 -12.62 -11.06
C GLU A 107 -13.86 -14.11 -11.42
N THR A 108 -12.67 -14.72 -11.48
CA THR A 108 -12.53 -16.17 -11.73
C THR A 108 -13.33 -16.99 -10.72
N THR A 109 -13.27 -16.59 -9.45
CA THR A 109 -13.99 -17.25 -8.36
C THR A 109 -15.50 -17.14 -8.53
N ASN A 110 -16.00 -15.97 -8.93
CA ASN A 110 -17.43 -15.76 -9.16
C ASN A 110 -17.95 -16.62 -10.32
N ILE A 111 -17.20 -16.67 -11.43
CA ILE A 111 -17.54 -17.52 -12.59
C ILE A 111 -17.55 -18.99 -12.17
N MET A 112 -16.54 -19.44 -11.43
CA MET A 112 -16.50 -20.82 -10.91
C MET A 112 -17.70 -21.14 -9.99
N LEU A 113 -18.13 -20.20 -9.16
CA LEU A 113 -19.29 -20.40 -8.28
C LEU A 113 -20.59 -20.48 -9.06
N GLU A 114 -20.75 -19.65 -10.10
CA GLU A 114 -21.91 -19.70 -10.98
C GLU A 114 -22.02 -21.08 -11.64
N ASP A 115 -20.91 -21.59 -12.20
CA ASP A 115 -20.84 -22.94 -12.77
C ASP A 115 -21.15 -24.05 -11.75
N CYS A 116 -20.67 -23.93 -10.51
CA CYS A 116 -20.93 -24.91 -9.44
C CYS A 116 -22.42 -25.06 -9.12
N THR A 117 -23.18 -23.97 -9.21
CA THR A 117 -24.62 -24.01 -8.90
C THR A 117 -25.45 -24.67 -10.00
N ILE A 118 -24.95 -24.64 -11.23
CA ILE A 118 -25.64 -25.18 -12.41
C ILE A 118 -25.30 -26.66 -12.63
N GLN A 119 -24.03 -27.04 -12.43
CA GLN A 119 -23.57 -28.42 -12.62
C GLN A 119 -23.11 -29.03 -11.28
N GLN A 120 -23.84 -30.03 -10.79
CA GLN A 120 -23.44 -30.92 -9.68
C GLN A 120 -22.27 -31.83 -10.11
N ASN A 121 -21.15 -31.23 -10.51
CA ASN A 121 -19.94 -31.93 -10.90
C ASN A 121 -18.97 -31.98 -9.71
N ARG A 122 -18.38 -33.15 -9.47
CA ARG A 122 -17.50 -33.41 -8.33
C ARG A 122 -16.21 -32.59 -8.39
N GLU A 123 -15.75 -32.23 -9.59
CA GLU A 123 -14.57 -31.37 -9.76
C GLU A 123 -14.82 -29.93 -9.28
N THR A 124 -16.03 -29.40 -9.51
CA THR A 124 -16.43 -28.05 -9.07
C THR A 124 -16.55 -27.97 -7.54
N GLU A 125 -17.02 -29.04 -6.90
CA GLU A 125 -17.04 -29.13 -5.43
C GLU A 125 -15.63 -29.10 -4.83
N LEU A 126 -14.68 -29.81 -5.46
CA LEU A 126 -13.26 -29.82 -5.08
C LEU A 126 -12.61 -28.44 -5.23
N LEU A 127 -12.98 -27.70 -6.29
CA LEU A 127 -12.57 -26.31 -6.50
C LEU A 127 -13.13 -25.38 -5.41
N CYS A 128 -14.41 -25.51 -5.07
CA CYS A 128 -15.04 -24.77 -3.98
C CYS A 128 -14.37 -25.05 -2.62
N LEU A 129 -14.00 -26.31 -2.38
CA LEU A 129 -13.31 -26.73 -1.16
C LEU A 129 -11.89 -26.15 -1.12
N GLY A 130 -11.14 -26.28 -2.21
CA GLY A 130 -9.78 -25.72 -2.36
C GLY A 130 -9.74 -24.22 -2.10
N ARG A 131 -10.75 -23.49 -2.59
CA ARG A 131 -10.92 -22.05 -2.32
C ARG A 131 -11.13 -21.74 -0.83
N SER A 132 -11.94 -22.54 -0.15
CA SER A 132 -12.24 -22.30 1.28
C SER A 132 -10.99 -22.44 2.14
N ILE A 133 -10.05 -23.28 1.71
CA ILE A 133 -8.75 -23.49 2.36
C ILE A 133 -7.76 -22.38 1.98
N LEU A 134 -7.71 -21.99 0.70
CA LEU A 134 -6.79 -21.00 0.16
C LEU A 134 -7.49 -19.67 -0.09
N ARG A 135 -7.57 -18.81 0.93
CA ARG A 135 -8.06 -17.44 0.74
C ARG A 135 -7.06 -16.65 -0.11
N PRO A 136 -7.46 -16.08 -1.26
CA PRO A 136 -6.57 -15.34 -2.15
C PRO A 136 -6.23 -13.93 -1.65
N ASN A 137 -6.38 -13.64 -0.36
CA ASN A 137 -6.03 -12.32 0.17
C ASN A 137 -4.51 -12.13 0.14
N ILE A 138 -4.09 -10.97 -0.36
CA ILE A 138 -2.69 -10.53 -0.31
C ILE A 138 -2.46 -10.02 1.10
N ASN A 139 -2.21 -10.96 2.00
CA ASN A 139 -1.93 -10.66 3.37
C ASN A 139 -0.41 -10.63 3.56
N ILE A 140 0.14 -9.44 3.79
CA ILE A 140 1.57 -9.28 4.01
C ILE A 140 1.90 -9.80 5.41
N CYS A 141 2.68 -10.88 5.44
CA CYS A 141 3.07 -11.58 6.66
C CYS A 141 1.89 -12.05 7.54
N GLY A 142 0.66 -12.12 7.02
CA GLY A 142 -0.50 -12.51 7.82
C GLY A 142 -1.10 -11.38 8.68
N ILE A 143 -0.49 -10.19 8.67
CA ILE A 143 -0.80 -9.10 9.61
C ILE A 143 -1.53 -7.94 8.93
N ILE A 144 -1.18 -7.63 7.68
CA ILE A 144 -1.68 -6.43 6.99
C ILE A 144 -2.23 -6.84 5.62
N ASP A 145 -3.54 -6.67 5.46
CA ASP A 145 -4.16 -6.69 4.14
C ASP A 145 -3.83 -5.36 3.45
N ILE A 146 -2.98 -5.44 2.42
CA ILE A 146 -2.59 -4.25 1.66
C ILE A 146 -3.61 -4.02 0.56
N ASP A 147 -4.44 -3.00 0.77
CA ASP A 147 -5.31 -2.45 -0.24
C ASP A 147 -4.89 -1.01 -0.61
N LEU A 148 -5.46 -0.50 -1.70
CA LEU A 148 -5.27 0.89 -2.10
C LEU A 148 -5.67 1.86 -0.99
N LYS A 149 -6.69 1.52 -0.18
CA LYS A 149 -7.16 2.38 0.92
C LYS A 149 -6.11 2.54 2.00
N TYR A 150 -5.37 1.48 2.33
CA TYR A 150 -4.28 1.48 3.29
C TYR A 150 -3.15 2.38 2.81
N LEU A 151 -2.76 2.27 1.53
CA LEU A 151 -1.77 3.16 0.93
C LEU A 151 -2.21 4.63 0.99
N PHE A 152 -3.44 4.94 0.59
CA PHE A 152 -3.99 6.30 0.68
C PHE A 152 -4.09 6.79 2.13
N GLY A 153 -4.38 5.90 3.09
CA GLY A 153 -4.40 6.22 4.51
C GLY A 153 -3.02 6.61 5.05
N ILE A 154 -1.96 5.92 4.61
CA ILE A 154 -0.58 6.29 4.94
C ILE A 154 -0.24 7.65 4.35
N ILE A 155 -0.51 7.86 3.06
CA ILE A 155 -0.24 9.14 2.37
C ILE A 155 -0.99 10.29 3.04
N ALA A 156 -2.27 10.11 3.36
CA ALA A 156 -3.07 11.13 4.04
C ALA A 156 -2.51 11.46 5.44
N SER A 157 -2.11 10.44 6.20
CA SER A 157 -1.50 10.61 7.53
C SER A 157 -0.18 11.39 7.45
N ILE A 158 0.62 11.11 6.43
CA ILE A 158 1.86 11.82 6.11
C ILE A 158 1.53 13.29 5.78
N THR A 159 0.67 13.56 4.81
CA THR A 159 0.32 14.94 4.44
C THR A 159 -0.23 15.73 5.63
N GLN A 160 -1.08 15.10 6.45
CA GLN A 160 -1.63 15.74 7.66
C GLN A 160 -0.54 16.09 8.69
N HIS A 161 0.46 15.22 8.86
CA HIS A 161 1.58 15.47 9.77
C HIS A 161 2.45 16.65 9.29
N GLN A 162 2.73 16.72 7.99
CA GLN A 162 3.43 17.85 7.36
C GLN A 162 2.74 19.18 7.62
N ILE A 163 1.43 19.27 7.36
CA ILE A 163 0.64 20.48 7.60
C ILE A 163 0.73 20.90 9.07
N ARG A 164 0.64 19.94 10.00
CA ARG A 164 0.70 20.22 11.44
C ARG A 164 2.05 20.81 11.86
N MET A 165 3.15 20.30 11.31
CA MET A 165 4.50 20.79 11.60
C MET A 165 4.71 22.23 11.08
N GLU A 166 4.28 22.51 9.85
CA GLU A 166 4.35 23.87 9.27
C GLU A 166 3.54 24.91 10.06
N CYS A 167 2.35 24.53 10.55
CA CYS A 167 1.53 25.40 11.38
C CYS A 167 2.20 25.71 12.73
N THR A 168 2.90 24.73 13.31
CA THR A 168 3.57 24.89 14.62
C THR A 168 4.77 25.84 14.51
N ASP A 169 5.60 25.72 13.47
CA ASP A 169 6.76 26.61 13.26
C ASP A 169 6.33 28.09 13.06
N LYS A 170 5.23 28.34 12.34
CA LYS A 170 4.65 29.69 12.17
C LYS A 170 4.15 30.29 13.49
N SER A 171 3.67 29.47 14.42
CA SER A 171 3.19 29.94 15.73
C SER A 171 4.34 30.35 16.66
N ILE A 172 5.49 29.67 16.57
CA ILE A 172 6.71 29.98 17.35
C ILE A 172 7.39 31.24 16.78
N LYS A 173 7.37 31.41 15.46
CA LYS A 173 7.97 32.57 14.78
C LYS A 173 7.13 33.85 14.82
N LYS A 174 5.95 33.88 15.47
CA LYS A 174 5.28 35.16 15.73
C LYS A 174 6.21 35.98 16.64
N PRO A 175 6.84 37.05 16.13
CA PRO A 175 7.72 37.85 16.95
C PRO A 175 6.92 38.32 18.17
N LEU A 176 7.54 38.26 19.34
CA LEU A 176 7.16 39.11 20.47
C LEU A 176 7.31 40.55 19.98
N THR A 177 6.36 41.03 19.19
CA THR A 177 6.18 42.44 18.95
C THR A 177 5.82 42.98 20.31
N SER A 178 6.85 43.60 20.90
CA SER A 178 6.87 44.26 22.18
C SER A 178 5.91 45.46 22.17
N ASN A 179 4.61 45.22 22.08
CA ASN A 179 3.61 46.21 22.43
C ASN A 179 3.43 46.13 23.94
N GLY A 180 4.38 46.77 24.63
CA GLY A 180 4.42 46.79 26.09
C GLY A 180 5.54 47.63 26.70
N ARG A 181 6.32 48.42 25.93
CA ARG A 181 6.93 49.63 26.51
C ARG A 181 5.88 50.73 26.52
N GLY A 182 4.89 50.57 27.39
CA GLY A 182 4.26 51.70 28.02
C GLY A 182 5.35 52.42 28.80
N THR A 183 5.75 53.58 28.29
CA THR A 183 6.74 54.50 28.84
C THR A 183 6.30 54.96 30.23
N GLN A 184 6.52 54.16 31.29
CA GLN A 184 6.60 54.72 32.65
C GLN A 184 7.98 55.35 32.82
N LYS A 185 8.13 56.52 32.19
CA LYS A 185 9.11 57.53 32.57
C LYS A 185 8.57 58.17 33.86
N LYS A 186 8.58 57.43 34.97
CA LYS A 186 8.33 58.02 36.29
C LYS A 186 9.60 58.72 36.73
N ASN A 187 9.47 60.02 36.93
CA ASN A 187 10.42 60.97 37.48
C ASN A 187 11.26 60.35 38.60
N PHE A 188 12.57 60.21 38.36
CA PHE A 188 13.56 59.90 39.40
C PHE A 188 14.34 61.17 39.79
N GLU A 189 14.01 62.34 39.23
CA GLU A 189 14.70 63.61 39.49
C GLU A 189 14.09 64.40 40.67
N ASP A 190 12.96 63.97 41.24
CA ASP A 190 12.33 64.67 42.37
C ASP A 190 12.81 64.17 43.76
N TYR A 191 13.77 63.24 43.85
CA TYR A 191 14.24 62.66 45.12
C TYR A 191 15.66 63.08 45.55
N VAL A 192 16.31 64.02 44.85
CA VAL A 192 17.68 64.49 45.18
C VAL A 192 17.72 65.99 45.52
N LYS A 193 16.61 66.53 46.03
CA LYS A 193 16.56 67.86 46.63
C LYS A 193 15.72 67.84 47.90
N GLU A 194 16.26 67.24 48.95
CA GLU A 194 16.06 67.64 50.36
C GLU A 194 17.18 67.05 51.22
#